data_AF-A0A957L2H7-F1
#
_entry.id   AF-A0A957L2H7-F1
#
_cell.length_a   1.000
_cell.length_b   1.000
_cell.length_c   1.000
_cell.angle_alpha   90.00
_cell.angle_beta   90.00
_cell.angle_gamma   90.00
#
_symmetry.space_group_name_H-M   'P 1'
#
loop_
_entity.id
_entity.type
_entity.pdbx_description
1 polymer ?
#
loop_
_entity_poly.entity_id
_entity_poly.type
_entity_poly.pdbx_seq_one_letter_code
_entity_poly.pdbx_strand_id
1 'polypeptide(L)'
;LGIVHPTGYPLWLLLAKPFTWLPFGSPAWRVNLAAVAWGVLATGLLYGLLVALTGRRWPAALAALVWATRPTFWSQAIEAEVYTLHAVIVAGALWQMVWLLGRPQLETGVVRRGPIPLAAWLGLGLTNHLTTVFLLPPAGYLFLRHWLPAPNKGAVLRWLLPRLTAAFLLPLALYAYLPLRWQVTNGEPMGFSRFIDWVVGG
;
A
#
# COMPACT_ATOMS: atom_id res chain seq x y z
N LEU A 1 -4.43 21.31 3.58
CA LEU A 1 -4.87 19.90 3.54
C LEU A 1 -5.91 19.76 4.62
N GLY A 2 -7.13 19.37 4.26
CA GLY A 2 -8.22 19.09 5.20
C GLY A 2 -8.44 17.58 5.33
N ILE A 3 -9.56 17.22 5.93
CA ILE A 3 -10.05 15.84 5.99
C ILE A 3 -11.38 15.82 5.22
N VAL A 4 -11.52 14.95 4.21
CA VAL A 4 -12.64 15.03 3.25
C VAL A 4 -13.83 14.17 3.69
N HIS A 5 -13.60 12.90 4.04
CA HIS A 5 -14.60 11.96 4.56
C HIS A 5 -13.88 10.77 5.22
N PRO A 6 -14.54 9.96 6.06
CA PRO A 6 -14.01 8.67 6.51
C PRO A 6 -13.60 7.79 5.33
N THR A 7 -12.46 7.08 5.34
CA THR A 7 -11.53 6.88 6.47
C THR A 7 -10.44 7.94 6.64
N GLY A 8 -10.59 9.07 5.96
CA GLY A 8 -9.68 10.22 6.01
C GLY A 8 -8.38 10.04 5.23
N TYR A 9 -8.05 8.82 4.80
CA TYR A 9 -7.04 8.49 3.78
C TYR A 9 -5.72 9.27 3.88
N PRO A 10 -5.06 9.27 5.06
CA PRO A 10 -3.94 10.15 5.33
C PRO A 10 -2.76 9.93 4.37
N LEU A 11 -2.49 8.67 3.98
CA LEU A 11 -1.42 8.37 3.02
C LEU A 11 -1.68 9.03 1.67
N TRP A 12 -2.90 8.88 1.13
CA TRP A 12 -3.27 9.47 -0.15
C TRP A 12 -3.19 11.00 -0.11
N LEU A 13 -3.72 11.63 0.95
CA LEU A 13 -3.70 13.09 1.08
C LEU A 13 -2.28 13.66 1.13
N LEU A 14 -1.39 13.00 1.88
CA LEU A 14 0.01 13.41 1.99
C LEU A 14 0.75 13.23 0.67
N LEU A 15 0.49 12.13 -0.05
CA LEU A 15 1.12 11.85 -1.34
C LEU A 15 0.53 12.65 -2.52
N ALA A 16 -0.72 13.10 -2.42
CA ALA A 16 -1.34 14.01 -3.39
C ALA A 16 -0.88 15.46 -3.19
N LYS A 17 -0.43 15.83 -1.99
CA LYS A 17 -0.04 17.22 -1.67
C LYS A 17 1.01 17.81 -2.61
N PRO A 18 2.12 17.11 -2.96
CA PRO A 18 3.12 17.66 -3.87
C PRO A 18 2.54 18.08 -5.23
N PHE A 19 1.54 17.36 -5.75
CA PHE A 19 0.90 17.70 -7.03
C PHE A 19 0.20 19.06 -6.99
N THR A 20 -0.29 19.49 -5.82
CA THR A 20 -0.93 20.81 -5.66
C THR A 20 0.03 21.98 -5.88
N TRP A 21 1.34 21.74 -5.80
CA TRP A 21 2.38 22.76 -6.00
C TRP A 21 2.71 23.05 -7.46
N LEU A 22 2.17 22.27 -8.41
CA LEU A 22 2.31 22.56 -9.84
C LEU A 22 1.73 23.94 -10.17
N PRO A 23 2.38 24.77 -11.01
CA PRO A 23 1.96 26.15 -11.22
C PRO A 23 0.82 26.32 -12.24
N PHE A 24 0.28 25.23 -12.81
CA PHE A 24 -0.73 25.25 -13.88
C PHE A 24 -1.92 24.34 -13.57
N GLY A 25 -3.03 24.57 -14.27
CA GLY A 25 -4.30 23.86 -14.04
C GLY A 25 -5.00 24.28 -12.74
N SER A 26 -6.26 23.86 -12.59
CA SER A 26 -7.02 24.07 -11.36
C SER A 26 -6.52 23.15 -10.23
N PRO A 27 -6.78 23.47 -8.94
CA PRO A 27 -6.45 22.57 -7.83
C PRO A 27 -7.03 21.15 -8.00
N ALA A 28 -8.27 21.04 -8.49
CA ALA A 28 -8.90 19.74 -8.78
C ALA A 28 -8.14 18.97 -9.85
N TRP A 29 -7.76 19.64 -10.95
CA TRP A 29 -6.97 19.03 -12.02
C TRP A 29 -5.62 18.50 -11.51
N ARG A 30 -4.92 19.27 -10.67
CA ARG A 30 -3.62 18.87 -10.07
C ARG A 30 -3.76 17.65 -9.17
N VAL A 31 -4.83 17.57 -8.39
CA VAL A 31 -5.08 16.42 -7.51
C VAL A 31 -5.48 15.19 -8.33
N ASN A 32 -6.29 15.34 -9.37
CA ASN A 32 -6.58 14.24 -10.32
C ASN A 32 -5.30 13.73 -10.99
N LEU A 33 -4.31 14.60 -11.26
CA LEU A 33 -3.02 14.16 -11.81
C LEU A 33 -2.27 13.20 -10.86
N ALA A 34 -2.47 13.32 -9.54
CA ALA A 34 -1.94 12.33 -8.60
C ALA A 34 -2.57 10.94 -8.83
N ALA A 35 -3.90 10.88 -8.99
CA ALA A 35 -4.61 9.63 -9.30
C ALA A 35 -4.15 9.02 -10.64
N VAL A 36 -3.95 9.85 -11.67
CA VAL A 36 -3.39 9.41 -12.96
C VAL A 36 -2.00 8.80 -12.76
N ALA A 37 -1.12 9.48 -12.01
CA ALA A 37 0.23 9.00 -11.75
C ALA A 37 0.23 7.64 -11.03
N TRP A 38 -0.63 7.48 -10.01
CA TRP A 38 -0.78 6.20 -9.32
C TRP A 38 -1.41 5.13 -10.22
N GLY A 39 -2.34 5.49 -11.10
CA GLY A 39 -2.95 4.57 -12.06
C GLY A 39 -1.93 4.02 -13.07
N VAL A 40 -1.06 4.88 -13.59
CA VAL A 40 0.06 4.49 -14.47
C VAL A 40 1.03 3.56 -13.72
N LEU A 41 1.42 3.91 -12.49
CA LEU A 41 2.31 3.10 -11.68
C LEU A 41 1.69 1.73 -11.36
N ALA A 42 0.41 1.69 -10.98
CA ALA A 42 -0.32 0.45 -10.70
C ALA A 42 -0.35 -0.46 -11.94
N THR A 43 -0.58 0.11 -13.13
CA THR A 43 -0.55 -0.62 -14.40
C THR A 43 0.83 -1.22 -14.67
N GLY A 44 1.91 -0.46 -14.45
CA GLY A 44 3.27 -0.95 -14.59
C GLY A 44 3.62 -2.07 -13.61
N LEU A 45 3.19 -1.95 -12.35
CA LEU A 45 3.37 -2.99 -11.33
C LEU A 45 2.57 -4.26 -11.66
N LEU A 46 1.32 -4.11 -12.13
CA LEU A 46 0.52 -5.25 -12.59
C LEU A 46 1.22 -5.97 -13.74
N TYR A 47 1.73 -5.23 -14.73
CA TYR A 47 2.53 -5.82 -15.80
C TYR A 47 3.73 -6.62 -15.24
N GLY A 48 4.52 -6.02 -14.35
CA GLY A 48 5.66 -6.69 -13.72
C GLY A 48 5.27 -7.95 -12.94
N LEU A 49 4.17 -7.90 -12.19
CA LEU A 49 3.60 -9.04 -11.47
C LEU A 49 3.20 -10.17 -12.43
N LEU A 50 2.50 -9.85 -13.52
CA LEU A 50 2.09 -10.83 -14.53
C LEU A 50 3.29 -11.44 -15.25
N VAL A 51 4.34 -10.67 -15.53
CA VAL A 51 5.60 -11.21 -16.07
C VAL A 51 6.26 -12.16 -15.06
N ALA A 52 6.29 -11.80 -13.78
CA ALA A 52 6.86 -12.66 -12.73
C ALA A 52 6.10 -13.98 -12.56
N LEU A 53 4.78 -13.97 -12.75
CA LEU A 53 3.93 -15.16 -12.63
C LEU A 53 3.97 -16.07 -13.88
N THR A 54 4.03 -15.48 -15.07
CA THR A 54 3.85 -16.22 -16.33
C THR A 54 5.14 -16.44 -17.11
N GLY A 55 6.17 -15.62 -16.87
CA GLY A 55 7.38 -15.54 -17.71
C GLY A 55 7.17 -14.94 -19.09
N ARG A 56 5.95 -14.49 -19.45
CA ARG A 56 5.59 -14.06 -20.81
C ARG A 56 5.31 -12.55 -20.87
N ARG A 57 6.19 -11.80 -21.53
CA ARG A 57 6.10 -10.32 -21.62
C ARG A 57 4.88 -9.83 -22.40
N TRP A 58 4.65 -10.35 -23.61
CA TRP A 58 3.57 -9.84 -24.47
C TRP A 58 2.16 -10.09 -23.91
N PRO A 59 1.80 -11.31 -23.44
CA PRO A 59 0.52 -11.54 -22.80
C PRO A 59 0.33 -10.70 -21.52
N ALA A 60 1.38 -10.53 -20.71
CA ALA A 60 1.34 -9.68 -19.53
C ALA A 60 1.08 -8.21 -19.87
N ALA A 61 1.75 -7.68 -20.91
CA ALA A 61 1.55 -6.32 -21.38
C ALA A 61 0.12 -6.11 -21.89
N LEU A 62 -0.38 -7.05 -22.72
CA LEU A 62 -1.74 -7.01 -23.22
C LEU A 62 -2.76 -7.03 -22.07
N ALA A 63 -2.60 -7.93 -21.09
CA ALA A 63 -3.49 -8.02 -19.95
C ALA A 63 -3.49 -6.76 -19.08
N ALA A 64 -2.31 -6.16 -18.81
CA ALA A 64 -2.20 -4.91 -18.07
C ALA A 64 -2.85 -3.74 -18.80
N LEU A 65 -2.68 -3.65 -20.12
CA LEU A 65 -3.33 -2.61 -20.95
C LEU A 65 -4.85 -2.81 -21.02
N VAL A 66 -5.32 -4.05 -21.17
CA VAL A 66 -6.76 -4.37 -21.12
C VAL A 66 -7.33 -3.93 -19.78
N TRP A 67 -6.66 -4.24 -18.66
CA TRP A 67 -7.11 -3.79 -17.34
C TRP A 67 -7.11 -2.26 -17.20
N ALA A 68 -6.04 -1.59 -17.63
CA ALA A 68 -5.91 -0.14 -17.54
C ALA A 68 -7.01 0.63 -18.32
N THR A 69 -7.48 0.05 -19.43
CA THR A 69 -8.52 0.64 -20.28
C THR A 69 -9.94 0.21 -19.91
N ARG A 70 -10.13 -0.66 -18.89
CA ARG A 70 -11.48 -1.01 -18.43
C ARG A 70 -12.13 0.20 -17.77
N PRO A 71 -13.43 0.48 -18.05
CA PRO A 71 -14.14 1.65 -17.50
C PRO A 71 -14.01 1.79 -15.99
N THR A 72 -14.06 0.67 -15.26
CA THR A 72 -13.95 0.62 -13.80
C THR A 72 -12.61 1.13 -13.29
N PHE A 73 -11.49 0.75 -13.91
CA PHE A 73 -10.18 1.24 -13.47
C PHE A 73 -9.89 2.64 -14.02
N TRP A 74 -10.30 2.89 -15.26
CA TRP A 74 -10.11 4.18 -15.93
C TRP A 74 -10.78 5.32 -15.15
N SER A 75 -12.02 5.14 -14.67
CA SER A 75 -12.70 6.18 -13.88
C SER A 75 -11.92 6.52 -12.61
N GLN A 76 -11.41 5.51 -11.90
CA GLN A 76 -10.59 5.71 -10.70
C GLN A 76 -9.23 6.35 -11.02
N ALA A 77 -8.73 6.20 -12.24
CA ALA A 77 -7.48 6.79 -12.70
C ALA A 77 -7.58 8.27 -13.05
N ILE A 78 -8.78 8.80 -13.29
CA ILE A 78 -8.99 10.20 -13.68
C ILE A 78 -9.70 11.04 -12.62
N GLU A 79 -10.18 10.41 -11.56
CA GLU A 79 -10.81 11.04 -10.40
C GLU A 79 -9.88 11.00 -9.19
N ALA A 80 -9.95 12.02 -8.33
CA ALA A 80 -9.14 12.18 -7.12
C ALA A 80 -9.52 11.19 -6.00
N GLU A 81 -9.44 9.91 -6.33
CA GLU A 81 -9.86 8.79 -5.50
C GLU A 81 -8.66 7.95 -5.03
N VAL A 82 -8.91 7.18 -3.96
CA VAL A 82 -7.86 6.46 -3.21
C VAL A 82 -7.47 5.13 -3.84
N TYR A 83 -8.26 4.65 -4.79
CA TYR A 83 -8.18 3.28 -5.31
C TYR A 83 -6.97 3.05 -6.21
N THR A 84 -6.50 4.06 -6.94
CA THR A 84 -5.29 3.94 -7.77
C THR A 84 -4.04 3.73 -6.92
N LEU A 85 -3.89 4.51 -5.86
CA LEU A 85 -2.83 4.31 -4.87
C LEU A 85 -3.01 2.97 -4.15
N HIS A 86 -4.25 2.57 -3.85
CA HIS A 86 -4.49 1.25 -3.28
C HIS A 86 -4.05 0.12 -4.23
N ALA A 87 -4.29 0.26 -5.53
CA ALA A 87 -3.87 -0.70 -6.54
C ALA A 87 -2.33 -0.82 -6.61
N VAL A 88 -1.59 0.29 -6.48
CA VAL A 88 -0.11 0.28 -6.34
C VAL A 88 0.29 -0.57 -5.13
N ILE A 89 -0.34 -0.35 -3.98
CA ILE A 89 -0.02 -1.05 -2.73
C ILE A 89 -0.31 -2.55 -2.86
N VAL A 90 -1.48 -2.92 -3.38
CA VAL A 90 -1.87 -4.32 -3.59
C VAL A 90 -0.93 -5.00 -4.58
N ALA A 91 -0.65 -4.38 -5.72
CA ALA A 91 0.26 -4.94 -6.72
C ALA A 91 1.69 -5.11 -6.17
N GLY A 92 2.19 -4.13 -5.42
CA GLY A 92 3.50 -4.19 -4.75
C GLY A 92 3.58 -5.29 -3.69
N ALA A 93 2.53 -5.44 -2.87
CA ALA A 93 2.43 -6.51 -1.89
C ALA A 93 2.40 -7.89 -2.54
N LEU A 94 1.57 -8.08 -3.57
CA LEU A 94 1.48 -9.33 -4.32
C LEU A 94 2.79 -9.67 -5.02
N TRP A 95 3.45 -8.68 -5.60
CA TRP A 95 4.76 -8.89 -6.23
C TRP A 95 5.81 -9.33 -5.22
N GLN A 96 5.82 -8.74 -4.02
CA GLN A 96 6.68 -9.23 -2.93
C GLN A 96 6.31 -10.64 -2.47
N MET A 97 5.04 -10.99 -2.39
CA MET A 97 4.62 -12.36 -2.07
C MET A 97 5.12 -13.35 -3.14
N VAL A 98 4.97 -13.05 -4.42
CA VAL A 98 5.49 -13.88 -5.52
C VAL A 98 7.00 -14.04 -5.42
N TRP A 99 7.72 -12.97 -5.12
CA TRP A 99 9.17 -13.04 -4.93
C TRP A 99 9.58 -13.87 -3.71
N LEU A 100 8.77 -13.87 -2.64
CA LEU A 100 8.98 -14.71 -1.45
C LEU A 100 8.60 -16.19 -1.66
N LEU A 101 7.78 -16.53 -2.67
CA LEU A 101 7.49 -17.93 -3.01
C LEU A 101 8.73 -18.66 -3.54
N GLY A 102 9.65 -17.94 -4.18
CA GLY A 102 10.92 -18.50 -4.65
C GLY A 102 11.78 -19.02 -3.50
N ARG A 103 12.45 -20.17 -3.68
CA ARG A 103 13.27 -20.78 -2.61
C ARG A 103 14.27 -19.75 -2.06
N PRO A 104 14.42 -19.63 -0.73
CA PRO A 104 15.43 -18.76 -0.14
C PRO A 104 16.81 -19.29 -0.52
N GLN A 105 17.55 -18.54 -1.34
CA GLN A 105 18.98 -18.77 -1.56
C GLN A 105 19.68 -18.38 -0.25
N LEU A 106 19.93 -19.37 0.61
CA LEU A 106 20.82 -19.24 1.76
C LEU A 106 22.27 -19.31 1.25
N GLU A 107 22.66 -18.40 0.36
CA GLU A 107 24.05 -18.22 -0.01
C GLU A 107 24.55 -16.95 0.67
N THR A 108 25.46 -17.14 1.63
CA THR A 108 26.28 -16.09 2.26
C THR A 108 25.54 -15.04 3.12
N GLY A 109 25.00 -15.45 4.28
CA GLY A 109 24.88 -14.62 5.50
C GLY A 109 24.04 -13.33 5.46
N VAL A 110 23.55 -12.88 4.30
CA VAL A 110 22.76 -11.68 4.10
C VAL A 110 21.38 -12.15 3.65
N VAL A 111 20.36 -11.85 4.45
CA VAL A 111 18.96 -12.10 4.09
C VAL A 111 18.60 -11.19 2.90
N ARG A 112 18.92 -11.62 1.67
CA ARG A 112 18.56 -10.90 0.44
C ARG A 112 17.06 -10.98 0.17
N ARG A 113 16.35 -11.98 0.72
CA ARG A 113 14.89 -12.16 0.62
C ARG A 113 14.23 -12.20 1.99
N GLY A 114 13.38 -11.22 2.29
CA GLY A 114 12.79 -11.09 3.63
C GLY A 114 11.37 -10.52 3.62
N PRO A 115 10.59 -10.74 4.70
CA PRO A 115 9.19 -10.33 4.77
C PRO A 115 9.01 -8.85 5.14
N ILE A 116 10.10 -8.13 5.43
CA ILE A 116 10.06 -6.73 5.92
C ILE A 116 9.39 -5.77 4.92
N PRO A 117 9.73 -5.77 3.61
CA PRO A 117 9.04 -4.89 2.65
C PRO A 117 7.56 -5.23 2.50
N LEU A 118 7.19 -6.52 2.63
CA LEU A 118 5.79 -6.93 2.60
C LEU A 118 5.03 -6.37 3.81
N ALA A 119 5.62 -6.42 5.02
CA ALA A 119 5.04 -5.81 6.21
C ALA A 119 4.82 -4.29 6.03
N ALA A 120 5.76 -3.59 5.39
CA ALA A 120 5.62 -2.17 5.07
C ALA A 120 4.46 -1.88 4.11
N TRP A 121 4.31 -2.68 3.05
CA TRP A 121 3.16 -2.56 2.14
C TRP A 121 1.82 -2.77 2.84
N LEU A 122 1.74 -3.75 3.75
CA LEU A 122 0.53 -4.03 4.52
C LEU A 122 0.18 -2.88 5.48
N GLY A 123 1.18 -2.31 6.16
CA GLY A 123 1.00 -1.12 7.01
C GLY A 123 0.52 0.09 6.20
N LEU A 124 1.18 0.41 5.09
CA LEU A 124 0.79 1.49 4.19
C LEU A 124 -0.62 1.27 3.63
N GLY A 125 -0.95 0.04 3.24
CA GLY A 125 -2.26 -0.30 2.74
C GLY A 125 -3.35 -0.04 3.75
N LEU A 126 -3.14 -0.39 5.03
CA LEU A 126 -4.12 -0.10 6.08
C LEU A 126 -4.30 1.39 6.37
N THR A 127 -3.35 2.26 5.99
CA THR A 127 -3.53 3.72 6.04
C THR A 127 -4.23 4.31 4.81
N ASN A 128 -4.48 3.49 3.80
CA ASN A 128 -5.10 3.89 2.55
C ASN A 128 -6.45 3.21 2.28
N HIS A 129 -6.60 1.93 2.60
CA HIS A 129 -7.87 1.22 2.43
C HIS A 129 -7.91 -0.07 3.28
N LEU A 130 -9.03 -0.28 4.00
CA LEU A 130 -9.21 -1.40 4.93
C LEU A 130 -9.18 -2.78 4.25
N THR A 131 -9.52 -2.85 2.95
CA THR A 131 -9.44 -4.10 2.17
C THR A 131 -8.03 -4.70 2.13
N THR A 132 -6.99 -3.94 2.49
CA THR A 132 -5.64 -4.48 2.75
C THR A 132 -5.65 -5.65 3.74
N VAL A 133 -6.62 -5.71 4.66
CA VAL A 133 -6.78 -6.82 5.62
C VAL A 133 -6.83 -8.19 4.94
N PHE A 134 -7.35 -8.28 3.71
CA PHE A 134 -7.42 -9.53 2.95
C PHE A 134 -6.05 -10.06 2.50
N LEU A 135 -5.00 -9.22 2.54
CA LEU A 135 -3.63 -9.63 2.25
C LEU A 135 -2.89 -10.18 3.48
N LEU A 136 -3.44 -10.02 4.69
CA LEU A 136 -2.80 -10.51 5.92
C LEU A 136 -2.73 -12.04 5.99
N PRO A 137 -3.79 -12.82 5.68
CA PRO A 137 -3.71 -14.28 5.71
C PRO A 137 -2.64 -14.89 4.81
N PRO A 138 -2.53 -14.54 3.50
CA PRO A 138 -1.46 -15.09 2.66
C PRO A 138 -0.07 -14.62 3.09
N ALA A 139 0.09 -13.38 3.56
CA ALA A 139 1.36 -12.90 4.13
C ALA A 139 1.77 -13.71 5.37
N GLY A 140 0.82 -13.95 6.28
CA GLY A 140 1.00 -14.79 7.46
C GLY A 140 1.41 -16.21 7.08
N TYR A 141 0.70 -16.83 6.13
CA TYR A 141 1.05 -18.16 5.62
C TYR A 141 2.50 -18.23 5.10
N LEU A 142 2.94 -17.26 4.30
CA LEU A 142 4.33 -17.20 3.83
C LEU A 142 5.32 -17.05 4.99
N PHE A 143 4.99 -16.22 5.98
CA PHE A 143 5.82 -16.07 7.17
C PHE A 143 5.98 -17.42 7.91
N LEU A 144 4.87 -18.11 8.14
CA LEU A 144 4.85 -19.41 8.82
C LEU A 144 5.63 -20.46 8.01
N ARG A 145 5.46 -20.50 6.69
CA ARG A 145 6.11 -21.47 5.80
C ARG A 145 7.63 -21.36 5.79
N HIS A 146 8.17 -20.14 5.80
CA HIS A 146 9.60 -19.91 5.53
C HIS A 146 10.44 -19.63 6.77
N TRP A 147 9.87 -19.09 7.85
CA TRP A 147 10.65 -18.65 9.02
C TRP A 147 10.40 -19.46 10.30
N LEU A 148 9.27 -20.17 10.44
CA LEU A 148 9.08 -21.10 11.57
C LEU A 148 9.91 -22.39 11.48
N PRO A 149 10.11 -22.99 10.29
CA PRO A 149 10.92 -24.23 10.16
C PRO A 149 12.43 -23.96 10.19
N ALA A 150 12.88 -22.72 10.34
CA ALA A 150 14.30 -22.39 10.31
C ALA A 150 15.08 -23.09 11.44
N PRO A 151 16.24 -23.72 11.18
CA PRO A 151 17.03 -24.43 12.20
C PRO A 151 17.40 -23.57 13.42
N ASN A 152 17.54 -22.25 13.22
CA ASN A 152 17.88 -21.25 14.23
C ASN A 152 16.70 -20.27 14.51
N LYS A 153 15.45 -20.75 14.43
CA LYS A 153 14.23 -19.92 14.51
C LYS A 153 14.23 -18.91 15.64
N GLY A 154 14.73 -19.25 16.84
CA GLY A 154 14.76 -18.32 17.97
C GLY A 154 15.57 -17.06 17.70
N ALA A 155 16.77 -17.19 17.12
CA ALA A 155 17.61 -16.05 16.77
C ALA A 155 17.02 -15.25 15.60
N VAL A 156 16.49 -15.95 14.60
CA VAL A 156 15.84 -15.34 13.42
C VAL A 156 14.61 -14.53 13.83
N LEU A 157 13.73 -15.07 14.67
CA LEU A 157 12.53 -14.39 15.14
C LEU A 157 12.85 -13.19 16.03
N ARG A 158 13.83 -13.30 16.95
CA ARG A 158 14.29 -12.16 17.76
C ARG A 158 14.80 -10.99 16.90
N TRP A 159 15.45 -11.29 15.77
CA TRP A 159 15.92 -10.27 14.84
C TRP A 159 14.79 -9.73 13.94
N LEU A 160 13.91 -10.61 13.43
CA LEU A 160 12.86 -10.24 12.48
C LEU A 160 11.67 -9.53 13.12
N LEU A 161 11.16 -10.03 14.24
CA LEU A 161 9.89 -9.56 14.80
C LEU A 161 9.89 -8.05 15.07
N PRO A 162 10.89 -7.44 15.73
CA PRO A 162 10.90 -5.99 15.94
C PRO A 162 10.87 -5.20 14.62
N ARG A 163 11.55 -5.69 13.58
CA ARG A 163 11.60 -5.04 12.26
C ARG A 163 10.30 -5.19 11.50
N LEU A 164 9.64 -6.34 11.58
CA LEU A 164 8.32 -6.56 10.99
C LEU A 164 7.27 -5.70 11.68
N THR A 165 7.29 -5.68 13.01
CA THR A 165 6.41 -4.82 13.81
C THR A 165 6.64 -3.36 13.47
N ALA A 166 7.88 -2.89 13.41
CA ALA A 166 8.19 -1.50 13.03
C ALA A 166 7.74 -1.21 11.58
N ALA A 167 8.06 -2.06 10.62
CA ALA A 167 7.68 -1.86 9.22
C ALA A 167 6.15 -1.83 9.04
N PHE A 168 5.40 -2.63 9.79
CA PHE A 168 3.95 -2.65 9.76
C PHE A 168 3.30 -1.47 10.50
N LEU A 169 3.79 -1.13 11.70
CA LEU A 169 3.17 -0.12 12.57
C LEU A 169 3.60 1.32 12.25
N LEU A 170 4.84 1.55 11.79
CA LEU A 170 5.31 2.91 11.49
C LEU A 170 4.42 3.63 10.46
N PRO A 171 3.96 3.00 9.36
CA PRO A 171 2.99 3.63 8.49
C PRO A 171 1.69 4.03 9.19
N LEU A 172 1.19 3.24 10.15
CA LEU A 172 -0.06 3.55 10.86
C LEU A 172 0.02 4.85 11.67
N ALA A 173 1.21 5.32 12.02
CA ALA A 173 1.39 6.64 12.62
C ALA A 173 0.85 7.78 11.73
N LEU A 174 0.68 7.55 10.42
CA LEU A 174 0.02 8.52 9.52
C LEU A 174 -1.42 8.82 9.94
N TYR A 175 -2.10 7.93 10.68
CA TYR A 175 -3.42 8.23 11.25
C TYR A 175 -3.41 9.36 12.28
N ALA A 176 -2.25 9.71 12.87
CA ALA A 176 -2.12 10.91 13.69
C ALA A 176 -2.46 12.20 12.93
N TYR A 177 -2.44 12.16 11.59
CA TYR A 177 -2.95 13.23 10.74
C TYR A 177 -4.40 13.61 11.06
N LEU A 178 -5.26 12.63 11.38
CA LEU A 178 -6.68 12.87 11.64
C LEU A 178 -6.89 13.79 12.85
N PRO A 179 -6.46 13.45 14.09
CA PRO A 179 -6.67 14.35 15.23
C PRO A 179 -5.98 15.71 15.06
N LEU A 180 -4.78 15.74 14.45
CA LEU A 180 -4.03 16.99 14.21
C LEU A 180 -4.77 17.94 13.26
N ARG A 181 -5.41 17.41 12.21
CA ARG A 181 -6.18 18.22 11.26
C ARG A 181 -7.62 18.45 11.68
N TRP A 182 -8.16 17.58 12.52
CA TRP A 182 -9.52 17.68 13.01
C TRP A 182 -9.76 19.00 13.75
N GLN A 183 -8.86 19.36 14.66
CA GLN A 183 -8.95 20.60 15.43
C GLN A 183 -8.93 21.85 14.54
N VAL A 184 -8.06 21.86 13.53
CA VAL A 184 -7.97 22.97 12.59
C VAL A 184 -9.22 23.07 11.70
N THR A 185 -9.84 21.95 11.37
CA THR A 185 -10.99 21.89 10.46
C THR A 185 -12.32 22.12 11.17
N ASN A 186 -12.48 21.62 12.40
CA ASN A 186 -13.76 21.59 13.13
C ASN A 186 -13.76 22.46 14.39
N GLY A 187 -12.64 23.07 14.78
CA GLY A 187 -12.55 23.92 15.96
C GLY A 187 -12.55 23.20 17.32
N GLU A 188 -12.62 21.87 17.33
CA GLU A 188 -12.64 21.03 18.54
C GLU A 188 -11.66 19.85 18.42
N PRO A 189 -11.13 19.30 19.53
CA PRO A 189 -10.27 18.12 19.47
C PRO A 189 -11.07 16.87 19.03
N MET A 190 -10.39 15.94 18.35
CA MET A 190 -10.99 14.66 17.97
C MET A 190 -11.02 13.72 19.18
N GLY A 191 -12.22 13.33 19.62
CA GLY A 191 -12.39 12.29 20.63
C GLY A 191 -11.99 10.90 20.12
N PHE A 192 -11.63 10.00 21.04
CA PHE A 192 -11.15 8.66 20.72
C PHE A 192 -12.19 7.80 19.96
N SER A 193 -13.46 7.84 20.36
CA SER A 193 -14.55 7.12 19.67
C SER A 193 -14.63 7.53 18.19
N ARG A 194 -14.68 8.84 17.95
CA ARG A 194 -14.73 9.41 16.60
C ARG A 194 -13.50 9.06 15.77
N PHE A 195 -12.31 9.03 16.38
CA PHE A 195 -11.10 8.58 15.70
C PHE A 195 -11.25 7.14 15.22
N ILE A 196 -11.74 6.23 16.07
CA ILE A 196 -11.96 4.83 15.68
C ILE A 196 -13.00 4.75 14.56
N ASP A 197 -14.15 5.41 14.70
CA ASP A 197 -15.21 5.42 13.68
C ASP A 197 -14.67 5.86 12.32
N TRP A 198 -13.84 6.91 12.31
CA TRP A 198 -13.18 7.37 11.10
C TRP A 198 -12.19 6.35 10.55
N VAL A 199 -11.36 5.72 11.37
CA VAL A 199 -10.38 4.73 10.89
C VAL A 199 -11.07 3.49 10.31
N VAL A 200 -12.19 3.05 10.89
CA VAL A 200 -12.90 1.83 10.46
C VAL A 200 -13.96 2.10 9.38
N GLY A 201 -14.24 3.35 9.06
CA GLY A 201 -15.21 3.74 8.02
C GLY A 201 -16.66 3.58 8.46
N GLY A 202 -16.95 3.96 9.72
CA GLY A 202 -18.28 3.92 10.34
C GLY A 202 -19.38 4.60 9.55
#